data_AF-A0A0L0S818-F1
#
_entry.id   AF-A0A0L0S818-F1
#
_cell.length_a   1.000
_cell.length_b   1.000
_cell.length_c   1.000
_cell.angle_alpha   90.00
_cell.angle_beta   90.00
_cell.angle_gamma   90.00
#
_symmetry.space_group_name_H-M   'P 1'
#
loop_
_entity.id
_entity.type
_entity.pdbx_description
1 polymer ?
#
loop_
_entity_poly.entity_id
_entity_poly.type
_entity_poly.pdbx_seq_one_letter_code
_entity_poly.pdbx_strand_id
1 'polypeptide(L)'
;MPFKSPRHKAFDVDTIHVTLPKALTLANVAICLVHDRSGLTLNDLYLQQTSARRQIVMSGCLDFSLLELPELPKTVDFWTIRPLLSNDLSVKRVEYPFARGNGDMAAPEQEVGREDDASIFVSFSVGLGLHLHPLATVKWWCAETCTWNSDGITDVEIDRTKGTVQFKSSVLKPCALVQDAVSDFPLEDWKMRTVSVDPPVVRLTVNGKWTDVEFEITEGGVSLIRPMNDRLQDEFQGKTFMPTLLIMKLFRYGIGFASPFMGQVDAEERGCYRAMASKCLALSFQAHKANAQHTGCVLTAMDAQDVAYTIVADYHLKIVEKERKVCYCAAEDDLSKPKPETAPHGTVLAVLEDIAPGLPTKWQVPVLVLQLLTIICPLNTVSP
;
A
#
# COMPACT_ATOMS: atom_id res chain seq x y z
N MET A 1 -51.03 11.27 15.58
CA MET A 1 -49.56 11.30 15.50
C MET A 1 -49.20 11.65 14.07
N PRO A 2 -48.43 12.72 13.78
CA PRO A 2 -48.08 13.04 12.41
C PRO A 2 -47.03 12.04 11.92
N PHE A 3 -47.30 11.42 10.78
CA PHE A 3 -46.33 10.59 10.06
C PHE A 3 -45.15 11.48 9.65
N LYS A 4 -43.99 11.25 10.25
CA LYS A 4 -42.75 11.92 9.87
C LYS A 4 -42.31 11.30 8.54
N SER A 5 -42.46 12.02 7.43
CA SER A 5 -42.00 11.57 6.12
C SER A 5 -40.53 11.14 6.19
N PRO A 6 -40.12 10.03 5.54
CA PRO A 6 -38.72 9.61 5.54
C PRO A 6 -37.87 10.74 4.96
N ARG A 7 -36.91 11.24 5.73
CA ARG A 7 -36.03 12.36 5.30
C ARG A 7 -35.03 11.93 4.22
N HIS A 8 -34.86 10.62 4.03
CA HIS A 8 -33.91 10.02 3.11
C HIS A 8 -34.54 8.83 2.38
N LYS A 9 -34.09 8.59 1.15
CA LYS A 9 -34.40 7.37 0.39
C LYS A 9 -33.13 6.55 0.30
N ALA A 10 -33.22 5.25 0.55
CA ALA A 10 -32.09 4.35 0.46
C ALA A 10 -32.30 3.31 -0.65
N PHE A 11 -31.20 2.79 -1.17
CA PHE A 11 -31.20 1.64 -2.06
C PHE A 11 -29.97 0.77 -1.80
N ASP A 12 -30.12 -0.52 -2.10
CA ASP A 12 -29.08 -1.53 -1.94
C ASP A 12 -28.68 -2.07 -3.31
N VAL A 13 -27.38 -2.22 -3.54
CA VAL A 13 -26.82 -2.91 -4.71
C VAL A 13 -25.76 -3.88 -4.22
N ASP A 14 -26.11 -5.17 -4.23
CA ASP A 14 -25.26 -6.25 -3.71
C ASP A 14 -24.84 -6.02 -2.25
N THR A 15 -23.56 -5.75 -1.99
CA THR A 15 -23.01 -5.48 -0.65
C THR A 15 -22.91 -3.98 -0.34
N ILE A 16 -23.51 -3.12 -1.15
CA ILE A 16 -23.43 -1.65 -1.03
C ILE A 16 -24.79 -1.10 -0.65
N HIS A 17 -24.83 -0.35 0.45
CA HIS A 17 -25.98 0.39 0.91
C HIS A 17 -25.75 1.89 0.69
N VAL A 18 -26.69 2.58 0.03
CA VAL A 18 -26.60 4.02 -0.21
C VAL A 18 -27.87 4.70 0.29
N THR A 19 -27.70 5.70 1.14
CA THR A 19 -28.77 6.58 1.61
C THR A 19 -28.61 7.98 1.01
N LEU A 20 -29.65 8.46 0.35
CA LEU A 20 -29.65 9.71 -0.40
C LEU A 20 -30.28 10.86 0.41
N PRO A 21 -29.74 12.09 0.29
CA PRO A 21 -30.37 13.30 0.81
C PRO A 21 -31.64 13.63 0.04
N LYS A 22 -32.57 14.31 0.71
CA LYS A 22 -33.88 14.70 0.14
C LYS A 22 -33.74 15.44 -1.19
N ALA A 23 -32.74 16.32 -1.33
CA ALA A 23 -32.47 17.06 -2.56
C ALA A 23 -32.27 16.14 -3.77
N LEU A 24 -31.52 15.03 -3.62
CA LEU A 24 -31.32 14.05 -4.68
C LEU A 24 -32.59 13.22 -4.93
N THR A 25 -33.35 12.90 -3.90
CA THR A 25 -34.57 12.08 -4.04
C THR A 25 -35.71 12.78 -4.77
N LEU A 26 -35.73 14.11 -4.74
CA LEU A 26 -36.75 14.95 -5.39
C LEU A 26 -36.30 15.49 -6.74
N ALA A 27 -35.00 15.41 -7.06
CA ALA A 27 -34.45 15.86 -8.33
C ALA A 27 -34.88 14.92 -9.47
N ASN A 28 -35.10 15.50 -10.65
CA ASN A 28 -35.40 14.74 -11.87
C ASN A 28 -34.11 14.21 -12.52
N VAL A 29 -33.38 13.38 -11.78
CA VAL A 29 -32.10 12.78 -12.20
C VAL A 29 -32.11 11.28 -11.98
N ALA A 30 -31.38 10.55 -12.82
CA ALA A 30 -31.01 9.16 -12.59
C ALA A 30 -29.66 9.11 -11.89
N ILE A 31 -29.52 8.20 -10.93
CA ILE A 31 -28.26 7.91 -10.26
C ILE A 31 -27.73 6.61 -10.82
N CYS A 32 -26.54 6.66 -11.41
CA CYS A 32 -25.80 5.48 -11.83
C CYS A 32 -24.71 5.19 -10.80
N LEU A 33 -24.70 3.96 -10.27
CA LEU A 33 -23.65 3.44 -9.41
C LEU A 33 -22.97 2.28 -10.14
N VAL A 34 -21.68 2.41 -10.41
CA VAL A 34 -20.84 1.33 -10.93
C VAL A 34 -19.92 0.84 -9.82
N HIS A 35 -19.94 -0.47 -9.55
CA HIS A 35 -19.02 -1.11 -8.63
C HIS A 35 -18.03 -1.96 -9.42
N ASP A 36 -16.78 -1.51 -9.53
CA ASP A 36 -15.73 -2.26 -10.20
C ASP A 36 -15.05 -3.26 -9.25
N ARG A 37 -15.16 -4.54 -9.59
CA ARG A 37 -14.52 -5.66 -8.88
C ARG A 37 -13.39 -6.32 -9.66
N SER A 38 -13.15 -5.89 -10.90
CA SER A 38 -12.24 -6.58 -11.83
C SER A 38 -10.76 -6.42 -11.45
N GLY A 39 -10.42 -5.48 -10.57
CA GLY A 39 -9.04 -5.20 -10.15
C GLY A 39 -8.18 -4.57 -11.25
N LEU A 40 -8.67 -4.44 -12.47
CA LEU A 40 -7.96 -3.87 -13.61
C LEU A 40 -7.85 -2.35 -13.49
N THR A 41 -8.97 -1.68 -13.25
CA THR A 41 -9.00 -0.22 -13.03
C THR A 41 -8.16 0.20 -11.82
N LEU A 42 -8.02 -0.68 -10.82
CA LEU A 42 -7.18 -0.43 -9.64
C LEU A 42 -5.69 -0.27 -10.00
N ASN A 43 -5.18 -1.12 -10.90
CA ASN A 43 -3.79 -1.06 -11.33
C ASN A 43 -3.53 0.17 -12.19
N ASP A 44 -4.47 0.51 -13.07
CA ASP A 44 -4.36 1.70 -13.93
C ASP A 44 -4.32 2.99 -13.10
N LEU A 45 -5.21 3.11 -12.10
CA LEU A 45 -5.23 4.24 -11.18
C LEU A 45 -3.96 4.33 -10.33
N TYR A 46 -3.34 3.21 -9.97
CA TYR A 46 -2.06 3.20 -9.26
C TYR A 46 -0.92 3.74 -10.13
N LEU A 47 -0.86 3.33 -11.40
CA LEU A 47 0.20 3.73 -12.33
C LEU A 47 0.10 5.19 -12.78
N GLN A 48 -1.12 5.76 -12.80
CA GLN A 48 -1.37 7.14 -13.22
C GLN A 48 -1.03 8.18 -12.13
N GLN A 49 -0.78 7.77 -10.89
CA GLN A 49 -0.61 8.72 -9.79
C GLN A 49 0.63 9.59 -9.96
N THR A 50 0.43 10.89 -9.87
CA THR A 50 1.50 11.91 -9.90
C THR A 50 2.04 12.22 -8.52
N SER A 51 1.34 11.81 -7.45
CA SER A 51 1.74 12.04 -6.06
C SER A 51 3.01 11.28 -5.71
N ALA A 52 3.92 11.94 -4.99
CA ALA A 52 5.13 11.30 -4.44
C ALA A 52 4.77 10.15 -3.48
N ARG A 53 3.71 10.34 -2.68
CA ARG A 53 3.15 9.30 -1.82
C ARG A 53 2.02 8.58 -2.55
N ARG A 54 2.38 7.50 -3.25
CA ARG A 54 1.40 6.68 -3.97
C ARG A 54 0.48 5.93 -3.00
N GLN A 55 -0.79 5.83 -3.38
CA GLN A 55 -1.81 5.13 -2.63
C GLN A 55 -2.28 3.90 -3.41
N ILE A 56 -2.48 2.80 -2.71
CA ILE A 56 -3.07 1.59 -3.25
C ILE A 56 -4.56 1.58 -2.98
N VAL A 57 -5.31 1.08 -3.96
CA VAL A 57 -6.74 0.83 -3.77
C VAL A 57 -6.92 -0.55 -3.17
N MET A 58 -7.56 -0.59 -2.01
CA MET A 58 -7.81 -1.81 -1.26
C MET A 58 -9.13 -2.46 -1.67
N SER A 59 -10.18 -1.66 -1.85
CA SER A 59 -11.51 -2.15 -2.23
C SER A 59 -12.47 -1.01 -2.54
N GLY A 60 -13.71 -1.36 -2.87
CA GLY A 60 -14.83 -0.44 -2.95
C GLY A 60 -14.65 0.62 -4.02
N CYS A 61 -14.20 0.24 -5.23
CA CYS A 61 -14.19 1.16 -6.36
C CYS A 61 -15.62 1.42 -6.82
N LEU A 62 -16.16 2.55 -6.36
CA LEU A 62 -17.51 3.01 -6.63
C LEU A 62 -17.44 4.25 -7.52
N ASP A 63 -18.14 4.25 -8.64
CA ASP A 63 -18.34 5.45 -9.45
C ASP A 63 -19.80 5.87 -9.40
N PHE A 64 -20.01 7.10 -8.94
CA PHE A 64 -21.33 7.73 -8.86
C PHE A 64 -21.45 8.77 -9.96
N SER A 65 -22.45 8.60 -10.82
CA SER A 65 -22.79 9.57 -11.86
C SER A 65 -24.26 9.96 -11.76
N LEU A 66 -24.54 11.26 -11.84
CA LEU A 66 -25.90 11.76 -12.03
C LEU A 66 -26.15 12.01 -13.51
N LEU A 67 -27.31 11.56 -13.98
CA LEU A 67 -27.73 11.64 -15.37
C LEU A 67 -29.06 12.38 -15.45
N GLU A 68 -29.22 13.27 -16.42
CA GLU A 68 -30.48 13.95 -16.66
C GLU A 68 -31.55 12.95 -17.11
N LEU A 69 -32.72 12.97 -16.47
CA LEU A 69 -33.86 12.18 -16.93
C LEU A 69 -34.62 12.93 -18.02
N PRO A 70 -35.07 12.23 -19.09
CA PRO A 70 -35.92 12.86 -20.10
C PRO A 70 -37.22 13.33 -19.46
N GLU A 71 -37.80 14.42 -19.96
CA GLU A 71 -39.12 14.81 -19.46
C GLU A 71 -40.11 13.66 -19.67
N LEU A 72 -41.02 13.51 -18.71
CA LEU A 72 -42.06 12.50 -18.79
C LEU A 72 -42.90 12.72 -20.08
N PRO A 73 -43.34 11.64 -20.74
CA PRO A 73 -44.20 11.75 -21.90
C PRO A 73 -45.44 12.60 -21.59
N LYS A 74 -45.78 13.50 -22.49
CA LYS A 74 -47.00 14.31 -22.43
C LYS A 74 -48.00 13.77 -23.45
N THR A 75 -49.24 13.59 -23.04
CA THR A 75 -50.34 13.28 -23.96
C THR A 75 -50.93 14.57 -24.50
N VAL A 76 -50.98 14.70 -25.82
CA VAL A 76 -51.66 15.79 -26.52
C VAL A 76 -52.63 15.15 -27.50
N ASP A 77 -53.93 15.34 -27.26
CA ASP A 77 -55.03 14.62 -27.91
C ASP A 77 -54.85 13.09 -27.85
N PHE A 78 -54.57 12.46 -29.01
CA PHE A 78 -54.34 11.02 -29.17
C PHE A 78 -52.85 10.63 -29.24
N TRP A 79 -51.94 11.61 -29.18
CA TRP A 79 -50.50 11.40 -29.30
C TRP A 79 -49.83 11.38 -27.94
N THR A 80 -48.90 10.45 -27.75
CA THR A 80 -47.95 10.45 -26.64
C THR A 80 -46.62 11.00 -27.15
N ILE A 81 -46.26 12.21 -26.73
CA ILE A 81 -45.05 12.91 -27.17
C ILE A 81 -44.02 12.87 -26.03
N ARG A 82 -42.80 12.42 -26.32
CA ARG A 82 -41.67 12.46 -25.39
C ARG A 82 -40.57 13.35 -25.97
N PRO A 83 -40.12 14.39 -25.25
CA PRO A 83 -38.97 15.17 -25.70
C PRO A 83 -37.69 14.33 -25.60
N LEU A 84 -36.84 14.45 -26.61
CA LEU A 84 -35.49 13.89 -26.59
C LEU A 84 -34.58 14.83 -25.81
N LEU A 85 -33.79 14.29 -24.88
CA LEU A 85 -32.81 15.05 -24.08
C LEU A 85 -31.78 15.79 -24.95
N SER A 86 -31.43 15.19 -26.08
CA SER A 86 -30.43 15.66 -27.01
C SER A 86 -30.68 15.09 -28.41
N ASN A 87 -30.28 15.84 -29.44
CA ASN A 87 -30.42 15.41 -30.83
C ASN A 87 -29.45 14.29 -31.21
N ASP A 88 -28.41 14.07 -30.42
CA ASP A 88 -27.39 13.04 -30.62
C ASP A 88 -27.58 11.81 -29.70
N LEU A 89 -28.70 11.75 -28.96
CA LEU A 89 -29.03 10.70 -27.98
C LEU A 89 -28.02 10.59 -26.83
N SER A 90 -27.13 11.57 -26.64
CA SER A 90 -26.20 11.62 -25.52
C SER A 90 -26.94 11.89 -24.21
N VAL A 91 -26.55 11.17 -23.15
CA VAL A 91 -27.07 11.43 -21.79
C VAL A 91 -26.19 12.49 -21.13
N LYS A 92 -26.80 13.59 -20.70
CA LYS A 92 -26.07 14.66 -20.02
C LYS A 92 -25.80 14.28 -18.56
N ARG A 93 -24.55 14.43 -18.15
CA ARG A 93 -24.16 14.33 -16.73
C ARG A 93 -24.57 15.59 -16.00
N VAL A 94 -25.08 15.45 -14.79
CA VAL A 94 -25.46 16.55 -13.91
C VAL A 94 -24.42 16.68 -12.81
N GLU A 95 -23.96 17.90 -12.56
CA GLU A 95 -22.99 18.16 -11.50
C GLU A 95 -23.64 18.13 -10.11
N TYR A 96 -22.86 17.69 -9.13
CA TYR A 96 -23.25 17.64 -7.74
C TYR A 96 -22.19 18.30 -6.85
N PRO A 97 -22.58 19.11 -5.84
CA PRO A 97 -23.94 19.48 -5.46
C PRO A 97 -24.65 20.37 -6.49
N PHE A 98 -25.98 20.35 -6.53
CA PHE A 98 -26.74 21.22 -7.42
C PHE A 98 -26.49 22.69 -7.09
N ALA A 99 -26.17 23.51 -8.10
CA ALA A 99 -26.08 24.94 -7.92
C ALA A 99 -27.41 25.47 -7.37
N ARG A 100 -27.38 26.18 -6.24
CA ARG A 100 -28.56 26.90 -5.74
C ARG A 100 -28.92 27.95 -6.80
N GLY A 101 -30.04 27.77 -7.49
CA GLY A 101 -30.50 28.74 -8.47
C GLY A 101 -30.70 30.09 -7.79
N ASN A 102 -30.14 31.16 -8.35
CA ASN A 102 -30.34 32.55 -7.91
C ASN A 102 -31.77 33.07 -8.16
N GLY A 103 -32.80 32.22 -8.15
CA GLY A 103 -34.04 32.47 -8.90
C GLY A 103 -35.36 32.03 -8.28
N ASP A 104 -35.44 31.65 -7.00
CA ASP A 104 -36.74 31.47 -6.34
C ASP A 104 -36.85 32.37 -5.11
N MET A 105 -37.55 33.49 -5.31
CA MET A 105 -38.09 34.30 -4.22
C MET A 105 -39.17 33.51 -3.48
N ALA A 106 -39.09 33.54 -2.14
CA ALA A 106 -40.04 33.03 -1.15
C ALA A 106 -39.98 31.52 -0.83
N ALA A 107 -38.97 31.14 -0.04
CA ALA A 107 -39.14 30.19 1.05
C ALA A 107 -38.72 30.88 2.37
N PRO A 108 -39.47 30.74 3.47
CA PRO A 108 -39.17 31.44 4.71
C PRO A 108 -37.83 30.96 5.28
N GLU A 109 -37.10 31.93 5.84
CA GLU A 109 -35.84 31.79 6.53
C GLU A 109 -35.97 30.82 7.73
N GLN A 110 -35.86 29.52 7.48
CA GLN A 110 -35.61 28.51 8.52
C GLN A 110 -35.24 27.17 7.89
N GLU A 111 -33.96 27.03 7.57
CA GLU A 111 -33.10 25.88 7.91
C GLU A 111 -31.76 26.21 7.28
N VAL A 112 -30.77 26.53 8.12
CA VAL A 112 -29.37 26.57 7.70
C VAL A 112 -29.04 25.16 7.24
N GLY A 113 -29.26 24.88 5.95
CA GLY A 113 -28.94 23.59 5.35
C GLY A 113 -27.44 23.39 5.52
N ARG A 114 -27.08 22.57 6.50
CA ARG A 114 -25.69 22.22 6.80
C ARG A 114 -25.15 21.46 5.58
N GLU A 115 -23.84 21.47 5.35
CA GLU A 115 -23.22 20.61 4.33
C GLU A 115 -23.64 19.13 4.46
N ASP A 116 -24.04 18.70 5.66
CA ASP A 116 -24.68 17.41 5.93
C ASP A 116 -25.94 17.13 5.10
N ASP A 117 -26.76 18.14 4.77
CA ASP A 117 -28.02 17.93 4.03
C ASP A 117 -27.82 17.59 2.55
N ALA A 118 -26.62 17.79 2.03
CA ALA A 118 -26.22 17.40 0.68
C ALA A 118 -25.33 16.15 0.67
N SER A 119 -25.02 15.53 1.80
CA SER A 119 -24.16 14.34 1.78
C SER A 119 -24.98 13.08 1.49
N ILE A 120 -24.47 12.21 0.62
CA ILE A 120 -24.91 10.81 0.55
C ILE A 120 -24.21 10.01 1.64
N PHE A 121 -24.89 9.04 2.23
CA PHE A 121 -24.26 8.05 3.11
C PHE A 121 -24.07 6.76 2.33
N VAL A 122 -22.87 6.20 2.39
CA VAL A 122 -22.48 4.98 1.67
C VAL A 122 -21.89 4.00 2.65
N SER A 123 -22.34 2.75 2.58
CA SER A 123 -21.73 1.63 3.29
C SER A 123 -21.46 0.49 2.31
N PHE A 124 -20.28 -0.13 2.40
CA PHE A 124 -19.97 -1.33 1.61
C PHE A 124 -19.12 -2.33 2.38
N SER A 125 -19.27 -3.61 2.05
CA SER A 125 -18.41 -4.66 2.59
C SER A 125 -17.07 -4.70 1.86
N VAL A 126 -16.00 -4.71 2.63
CA VAL A 126 -14.64 -4.99 2.20
C VAL A 126 -14.41 -6.48 2.36
N GLY A 127 -13.74 -7.13 1.39
CA GLY A 127 -13.42 -8.54 1.56
C GLY A 127 -12.56 -8.76 2.81
N LEU A 128 -13.01 -9.65 3.70
CA LEU A 128 -12.30 -10.01 4.93
C LEU A 128 -10.87 -10.46 4.61
N GLY A 129 -9.91 -10.22 5.51
CA GLY A 129 -8.51 -10.63 5.32
C GLY A 129 -7.62 -9.69 4.51
N LEU A 130 -8.08 -8.49 4.14
CA LEU A 130 -7.19 -7.41 3.70
C LEU A 130 -6.43 -6.81 4.90
N HIS A 131 -5.16 -6.52 4.70
CA HIS A 131 -4.34 -5.79 5.67
C HIS A 131 -4.57 -4.29 5.51
N LEU A 132 -5.47 -3.77 6.34
CA LEU A 132 -5.84 -2.35 6.36
C LEU A 132 -5.09 -1.61 7.46
N HIS A 133 -4.24 -0.66 7.07
CA HIS A 133 -3.54 0.18 8.04
C HIS A 133 -4.52 1.05 8.86
N PRO A 134 -4.12 1.51 10.05
CA PRO A 134 -4.92 2.46 10.84
C PRO A 134 -5.29 3.74 10.10
N LEU A 135 -4.42 4.19 9.18
CA LEU A 135 -4.61 5.38 8.35
C LEU A 135 -5.34 5.12 7.02
N ALA A 136 -5.77 3.89 6.75
CA ALA A 136 -6.60 3.60 5.58
C ALA A 136 -7.89 4.43 5.65
N THR A 137 -8.31 5.00 4.51
CA THR A 137 -9.48 5.89 4.45
C THR A 137 -10.12 5.85 3.07
N VAL A 138 -11.32 6.42 2.95
CA VAL A 138 -12.00 6.57 1.67
C VAL A 138 -11.59 7.88 1.03
N LYS A 139 -11.27 7.84 -0.27
CA LYS A 139 -10.95 9.00 -1.08
C LYS A 139 -11.60 8.90 -2.45
N TRP A 140 -11.82 10.05 -3.09
CA TRP A 140 -12.24 10.11 -4.49
C TRP A 140 -11.07 10.43 -5.42
N TRP A 141 -11.15 9.96 -6.66
CA TRP A 141 -10.13 10.13 -7.68
C TRP A 141 -10.35 11.44 -8.45
N CYS A 142 -9.34 12.31 -8.45
CA CYS A 142 -9.29 13.52 -9.24
C CYS A 142 -8.56 13.24 -10.55
N ALA A 143 -9.29 13.15 -11.65
CA ALA A 143 -8.73 12.83 -12.96
C ALA A 143 -7.85 13.97 -13.51
N GLU A 144 -8.11 15.22 -13.13
CA GLU A 144 -7.36 16.39 -13.59
C GLU A 144 -5.95 16.44 -13.01
N THR A 145 -5.80 16.04 -11.75
CA THR A 145 -4.50 16.02 -11.05
C THR A 145 -3.87 14.63 -10.99
N CYS A 146 -4.62 13.59 -11.36
CA CYS A 146 -4.27 12.19 -11.15
C CYS A 146 -3.89 11.89 -9.69
N THR A 147 -4.74 12.34 -8.75
CA THR A 147 -4.52 12.17 -7.31
C THR A 147 -5.78 11.74 -6.57
N TRP A 148 -5.60 11.11 -5.42
CA TRP A 148 -6.68 10.79 -4.49
C TRP A 148 -6.94 11.96 -3.52
N ASN A 149 -8.18 12.40 -3.42
CA ASN A 149 -8.60 13.50 -2.56
C ASN A 149 -9.66 13.05 -1.53
N SER A 150 -9.58 13.60 -0.33
CA SER A 150 -10.52 13.39 0.78
C SER A 150 -11.56 14.51 0.93
N ASP A 151 -11.42 15.63 0.20
CA ASP A 151 -12.33 16.77 0.31
C ASP A 151 -13.77 16.35 0.02
N GLY A 152 -14.69 16.67 0.92
CA GLY A 152 -16.10 16.27 0.81
C GLY A 152 -16.37 14.81 1.20
N ILE A 153 -15.38 14.05 1.65
CA ILE A 153 -15.57 12.75 2.32
C ILE A 153 -15.45 12.95 3.83
N THR A 154 -16.49 12.57 4.57
CA THR A 154 -16.56 12.75 6.03
C THR A 154 -17.10 11.50 6.72
N ASP A 155 -16.98 11.46 8.06
CA ASP A 155 -17.52 10.38 8.91
C ASP A 155 -17.10 8.98 8.44
N VAL A 156 -15.83 8.82 8.05
CA VAL A 156 -15.29 7.53 7.58
C VAL A 156 -15.11 6.59 8.78
N GLU A 157 -15.89 5.52 8.80
CA GLU A 157 -15.81 4.43 9.78
C GLU A 157 -15.43 3.13 9.08
N ILE A 158 -14.37 2.47 9.57
CA ILE A 158 -13.87 1.21 9.03
C ILE A 158 -13.91 0.15 10.12
N ASP A 159 -14.92 -0.71 10.08
CA ASP A 159 -15.00 -1.90 10.92
C ASP A 159 -14.16 -3.01 10.29
N ARG A 160 -12.93 -3.15 10.80
CA ARG A 160 -11.97 -4.18 10.35
C ARG A 160 -12.38 -5.59 10.75
N THR A 161 -13.20 -5.73 11.79
CA THR A 161 -13.65 -7.05 12.28
C THR A 161 -14.77 -7.60 11.43
N LYS A 162 -15.72 -6.74 11.03
CA LYS A 162 -16.83 -7.11 10.15
C LYS A 162 -16.51 -6.92 8.67
N GLY A 163 -15.39 -6.27 8.34
CA GLY A 163 -15.04 -5.91 6.98
C GLY A 163 -16.08 -4.96 6.38
N THR A 164 -16.45 -3.90 7.08
CA THR A 164 -17.44 -2.92 6.60
C THR A 164 -16.84 -1.51 6.63
N VAL A 165 -17.06 -0.75 5.56
CA VAL A 165 -16.70 0.66 5.46
C VAL A 165 -17.98 1.47 5.36
N GLN A 166 -18.02 2.59 6.07
CA GLN A 166 -19.11 3.56 6.05
C GLN A 166 -18.52 4.97 5.93
N PHE A 167 -19.15 5.83 5.15
CA PHE A 167 -18.74 7.22 5.01
C PHE A 167 -19.89 8.09 4.49
N LYS A 168 -19.74 9.39 4.65
CA LYS A 168 -20.55 10.40 3.96
C LYS A 168 -19.75 11.04 2.83
N SER A 169 -20.44 11.37 1.73
CA SER A 169 -19.85 12.07 0.60
C SER A 169 -20.73 13.23 0.13
N SER A 170 -20.16 14.43 0.07
CA SER A 170 -20.78 15.60 -0.58
C SER A 170 -20.41 15.73 -2.06
N VAL A 171 -19.52 14.86 -2.56
CA VAL A 171 -19.11 14.78 -3.96
C VAL A 171 -19.53 13.45 -4.59
N LEU A 172 -19.97 13.48 -5.84
CA LEU A 172 -20.30 12.28 -6.61
C LEU A 172 -19.22 12.09 -7.67
N LYS A 173 -18.14 11.40 -7.27
CA LYS A 173 -16.98 11.08 -8.09
C LYS A 173 -16.52 9.65 -7.81
N PRO A 174 -15.73 9.03 -8.71
CA PRO A 174 -15.13 7.72 -8.44
C PRO A 174 -14.40 7.73 -7.10
N CYS A 175 -14.73 6.83 -6.20
CA CYS A 175 -14.14 6.74 -4.87
C CYS A 175 -13.77 5.29 -4.51
N ALA A 176 -12.84 5.15 -3.57
CA ALA A 176 -12.38 3.87 -3.11
C ALA A 176 -11.80 3.92 -1.69
N LEU A 177 -11.74 2.76 -1.03
CA LEU A 177 -10.91 2.57 0.15
C LEU A 177 -9.45 2.50 -0.30
N VAL A 178 -8.63 3.42 0.20
CA VAL A 178 -7.22 3.55 -0.15
C VAL A 178 -6.33 3.56 1.09
N GLN A 179 -5.08 3.17 0.90
CA GLN A 179 -4.02 3.34 1.89
C GLN A 179 -2.68 3.60 1.21
N ASP A 180 -1.66 4.02 1.95
CA ASP A 180 -0.36 4.30 1.34
C ASP A 180 0.34 3.00 0.90
N ALA A 181 0.95 3.03 -0.27
CA ALA A 181 1.59 1.88 -0.91
C ALA A 181 2.86 1.39 -0.18
N VAL A 182 3.53 2.31 0.51
CA VAL A 182 4.82 2.11 1.20
C VAL A 182 4.70 2.54 2.67
N SER A 183 3.54 2.28 3.27
CA SER A 183 3.18 2.63 4.65
C SER A 183 4.07 2.01 5.72
N ASP A 184 4.66 0.85 5.42
CA ASP A 184 5.57 0.10 6.28
C ASP A 184 7.04 0.52 6.07
N PHE A 185 7.32 1.45 5.16
CA PHE A 185 8.65 2.02 4.92
C PHE A 185 8.80 3.41 5.59
N PRO A 186 9.97 3.74 6.20
CA PRO A 186 11.12 2.86 6.42
C PRO A 186 10.80 1.72 7.39
N LEU A 187 11.48 0.59 7.19
CA LEU A 187 11.33 -0.60 8.03
C LEU A 187 11.81 -0.30 9.46
N GLU A 188 11.17 -0.89 10.47
CA GLU A 188 11.61 -0.77 11.86
C GLU A 188 12.80 -1.69 12.16
N ASP A 189 12.75 -2.93 11.67
CA ASP A 189 13.83 -3.91 11.79
C ASP A 189 13.71 -4.98 10.68
N TRP A 190 14.79 -5.69 10.41
CA TRP A 190 14.76 -6.92 9.63
C TRP A 190 15.85 -7.89 10.08
N LYS A 191 15.56 -9.19 9.98
CA LYS A 191 16.46 -10.27 10.35
C LYS A 191 16.41 -11.39 9.33
N MET A 192 17.57 -11.87 8.92
CA MET A 192 17.75 -13.04 8.08
C MET A 192 18.51 -14.11 8.86
N ARG A 193 18.07 -15.36 8.80
CA ARG A 193 18.76 -16.47 9.48
C ARG A 193 18.59 -17.77 8.74
N THR A 194 19.56 -18.67 8.91
CA THR A 194 19.37 -20.04 8.47
C THR A 194 18.38 -20.78 9.36
N VAL A 195 17.60 -21.65 8.73
CA VAL A 195 16.70 -22.60 9.39
C VAL A 195 17.21 -24.02 9.21
N SER A 196 17.66 -24.36 8.01
CA SER A 196 18.24 -25.66 7.67
C SER A 196 19.31 -25.47 6.60
N VAL A 197 20.36 -26.29 6.65
CA VAL A 197 21.45 -26.29 5.65
C VAL A 197 21.22 -27.37 4.59
N ASP A 198 20.58 -28.49 4.97
CA ASP A 198 20.23 -29.59 4.07
C ASP A 198 18.85 -30.17 4.44
N PRO A 199 17.79 -29.87 3.66
CA PRO A 199 17.77 -28.95 2.52
C PRO A 199 17.98 -27.48 2.95
N PRO A 200 18.48 -26.60 2.07
CA PRO A 200 18.76 -25.21 2.44
C PRO A 200 17.48 -24.40 2.59
N VAL A 201 17.31 -23.82 3.77
CA VAL A 201 16.14 -23.01 4.15
C VAL A 201 16.61 -21.77 4.90
N VAL A 202 16.25 -20.59 4.39
CA VAL A 202 16.54 -19.29 5.00
C VAL A 202 15.23 -18.62 5.38
N ARG A 203 15.18 -18.02 6.57
CA ARG A 203 14.05 -17.23 7.02
C ARG A 203 14.41 -15.75 7.02
N LEU A 204 13.60 -14.95 6.35
CA LEU A 204 13.66 -13.49 6.42
C LEU A 204 12.44 -12.98 7.17
N THR A 205 12.68 -12.28 8.27
CA THR A 205 11.70 -11.53 9.03
C THR A 205 11.89 -10.05 8.72
N VAL A 206 10.81 -9.36 8.39
CA VAL A 206 10.81 -7.91 8.17
C VAL A 206 9.71 -7.29 9.00
N ASN A 207 10.08 -6.31 9.81
CA ASN A 207 9.19 -5.59 10.70
C ASN A 207 8.97 -4.19 10.14
N GLY A 208 7.71 -3.90 9.81
CA GLY A 208 7.26 -2.59 9.38
C GLY A 208 6.53 -1.86 10.50
N LYS A 209 6.10 -0.64 10.22
CA LYS A 209 5.36 0.19 11.18
C LYS A 209 4.00 -0.41 11.59
N TRP A 210 3.32 -1.08 10.66
CA TRP A 210 1.96 -1.58 10.84
C TRP A 210 1.83 -3.07 10.62
N THR A 211 2.70 -3.62 9.78
CA THR A 211 2.68 -5.04 9.41
C THR A 211 4.03 -5.65 9.75
N ASP A 212 4.02 -6.92 10.13
CA ASP A 212 5.23 -7.74 10.16
C ASP A 212 5.07 -8.88 9.16
N VAL A 213 6.11 -9.13 8.37
CA VAL A 213 6.14 -10.23 7.42
C VAL A 213 7.29 -11.17 7.71
N GLU A 214 7.06 -12.45 7.43
CA GLU A 214 8.09 -13.46 7.49
C GLU A 214 7.98 -14.36 6.27
N PHE A 215 9.13 -14.60 5.67
CA PHE A 215 9.28 -15.39 4.49
C PHE A 215 10.19 -16.57 4.76
N GLU A 216 9.85 -17.70 4.17
CA GLU A 216 10.76 -18.83 4.07
C GLU A 216 11.22 -18.98 2.62
N ILE A 217 12.53 -19.00 2.45
CA ILE A 217 13.23 -19.03 1.17
C ILE A 217 13.89 -20.39 1.05
N THR A 218 13.49 -21.14 0.03
CA THR A 218 13.98 -22.47 -0.31
C THR A 218 14.42 -22.51 -1.77
N GLU A 219 14.98 -23.62 -2.23
CA GLU A 219 15.28 -23.77 -3.67
C GLU A 219 14.01 -23.68 -4.54
N GLY A 220 12.85 -24.08 -4.01
CA GLY A 220 11.57 -24.01 -4.70
C GLY A 220 10.93 -22.62 -4.78
N GLY A 221 11.55 -21.60 -4.19
CA GLY A 221 11.03 -20.23 -4.17
C GLY A 221 10.83 -19.67 -2.77
N VAL A 222 10.03 -18.61 -2.68
CA VAL A 222 9.71 -17.90 -1.45
C VAL A 222 8.26 -18.16 -1.06
N SER A 223 8.03 -18.54 0.19
CA SER A 223 6.70 -18.70 0.77
C SER A 223 6.45 -17.67 1.88
N LEU A 224 5.20 -17.27 2.04
CA LEU A 224 4.75 -16.42 3.14
C LEU A 224 4.48 -17.30 4.37
N ILE A 225 5.15 -16.99 5.49
CA ILE A 225 4.93 -17.65 6.78
C ILE A 225 3.96 -16.84 7.64
N ARG A 226 4.16 -15.52 7.72
CA ARG A 226 3.24 -14.58 8.36
C ARG A 226 3.24 -13.23 7.62
N PRO A 227 2.13 -12.47 7.65
CA PRO A 227 0.87 -12.79 8.34
C PRO A 227 0.08 -13.88 7.62
N MET A 228 -0.75 -14.63 8.36
CA MET A 228 -1.55 -15.73 7.81
C MET A 228 -2.97 -15.70 8.39
N ASN A 229 -3.85 -14.94 7.74
CA ASN A 229 -5.28 -14.93 8.01
C ASN A 229 -6.01 -15.88 7.03
N ASP A 230 -7.30 -16.16 7.27
CA ASP A 230 -8.07 -17.13 6.47
C ASP A 230 -8.00 -16.87 4.95
N ARG A 231 -8.01 -15.61 4.51
CA ARG A 231 -7.94 -15.29 3.09
C ARG A 231 -6.53 -15.39 2.51
N LEU A 232 -5.51 -15.06 3.30
CA LEU A 232 -4.12 -15.29 2.92
C LEU A 232 -3.81 -16.79 2.87
N GLN A 233 -4.48 -17.61 3.69
CA GLN A 233 -4.31 -19.07 3.63
C GLN A 233 -4.69 -19.62 2.27
N ASP A 234 -5.87 -19.24 1.76
CA ASP A 234 -6.35 -19.67 0.43
C ASP A 234 -5.33 -19.37 -0.69
N GLU A 235 -4.68 -18.21 -0.61
CA GLU A 235 -3.76 -17.75 -1.66
C GLU A 235 -2.32 -18.22 -1.45
N PHE A 236 -1.80 -18.24 -0.23
CA PHE A 236 -0.37 -18.41 0.06
C PHE A 236 0.00 -19.70 0.81
N GLN A 237 -0.92 -20.33 1.53
CA GLN A 237 -0.58 -21.48 2.36
C GLN A 237 -0.08 -22.65 1.51
N GLY A 238 1.12 -23.14 1.85
CA GLY A 238 1.77 -24.25 1.13
C GLY A 238 2.21 -23.91 -0.30
N LYS A 239 2.16 -22.63 -0.71
CA LYS A 239 2.57 -22.19 -2.05
C LYS A 239 3.87 -21.41 -1.99
N THR A 240 4.75 -21.67 -2.96
CA THR A 240 5.97 -20.90 -3.18
C THR A 240 5.84 -20.06 -4.44
N PHE A 241 6.50 -18.90 -4.44
CA PHE A 241 6.48 -17.95 -5.54
C PHE A 241 7.88 -17.42 -5.81
N MET A 242 8.10 -16.89 -7.01
CA MET A 242 9.27 -16.05 -7.25
C MET A 242 9.13 -14.72 -6.50
N PRO A 243 10.23 -14.11 -6.00
CA PRO A 243 10.20 -12.89 -5.18
C PRO A 243 9.29 -11.79 -5.73
N THR A 244 9.45 -11.43 -7.01
CA THR A 244 8.64 -10.37 -7.64
C THR A 244 7.15 -10.70 -7.64
N LEU A 245 6.78 -11.94 -7.97
CA LEU A 245 5.37 -12.37 -8.00
C LEU A 245 4.78 -12.40 -6.59
N LEU A 246 5.55 -12.85 -5.59
CA LEU A 246 5.13 -12.84 -4.20
C LEU A 246 4.78 -11.42 -3.75
N ILE A 247 5.69 -10.46 -3.97
CA ILE A 247 5.50 -9.06 -3.57
C ILE A 247 4.31 -8.44 -4.29
N MET A 248 4.15 -8.68 -5.59
CA MET A 248 2.98 -8.23 -6.35
C MET A 248 1.67 -8.79 -5.79
N LYS A 249 1.65 -10.06 -5.37
CA LYS A 249 0.46 -10.67 -4.75
C LYS A 249 0.18 -10.06 -3.38
N LEU A 250 1.19 -9.94 -2.52
CA LEU A 250 1.06 -9.32 -1.18
C LEU A 250 0.51 -7.91 -1.24
N PHE A 251 0.95 -7.13 -2.23
CA PHE A 251 0.46 -5.78 -2.47
C PHE A 251 -1.06 -5.70 -2.67
N ARG A 252 -1.66 -6.70 -3.34
CA ARG A 252 -3.13 -6.79 -3.51
C ARG A 252 -3.88 -7.06 -2.22
N TYR A 253 -3.18 -7.57 -1.20
CA TYR A 253 -3.73 -7.78 0.14
C TYR A 253 -3.42 -6.62 1.08
N GLY A 254 -2.78 -5.55 0.62
CA GLY A 254 -2.42 -4.38 1.43
C GLY A 254 -1.10 -4.52 2.16
N ILE A 255 -0.31 -5.53 1.82
CA ILE A 255 1.01 -5.79 2.42
C ILE A 255 2.07 -5.18 1.50
N GLY A 256 2.43 -3.92 1.79
CA GLY A 256 3.30 -3.09 0.94
C GLY A 256 4.72 -2.94 1.48
N PHE A 257 5.55 -3.97 1.33
CA PHE A 257 6.97 -3.97 1.76
C PHE A 257 7.96 -3.65 0.63
N ALA A 258 7.48 -3.23 -0.53
CA ALA A 258 8.38 -2.80 -1.60
C ALA A 258 8.98 -1.44 -1.24
N SER A 259 10.30 -1.32 -1.33
CA SER A 259 10.99 -0.04 -1.25
C SER A 259 10.41 0.98 -2.25
N PRO A 260 10.27 2.27 -1.87
CA PRO A 260 9.95 3.32 -2.83
C PRO A 260 11.05 3.50 -3.90
N PHE A 261 12.28 3.01 -3.64
CA PHE A 261 13.44 3.05 -4.53
C PHE A 261 13.63 1.77 -5.35
N MET A 262 12.56 1.01 -5.60
CA MET A 262 12.62 -0.25 -6.35
C MET A 262 13.31 -0.05 -7.71
N GLY A 263 14.46 -0.73 -7.92
CA GLY A 263 15.26 -0.62 -9.13
C GLY A 263 16.32 0.51 -9.14
N GLN A 264 16.34 1.37 -8.13
CA GLN A 264 17.36 2.42 -7.92
C GLN A 264 18.41 2.03 -6.87
N VAL A 265 18.58 0.74 -6.61
CA VAL A 265 19.64 0.22 -5.73
C VAL A 265 20.98 0.38 -6.44
N ASP A 266 21.87 1.17 -5.84
CA ASP A 266 23.20 1.42 -6.37
C ASP A 266 24.06 0.14 -6.43
N ALA A 267 25.20 0.21 -7.14
CA ALA A 267 26.05 -0.95 -7.36
C ALA A 267 26.74 -1.44 -6.06
N GLU A 268 26.95 -0.55 -5.09
CA GLU A 268 27.67 -0.83 -3.85
C GLU A 268 26.79 -1.57 -2.86
N GLU A 269 25.57 -1.07 -2.66
CA GLU A 269 24.51 -1.69 -1.88
C GLU A 269 24.16 -3.08 -2.45
N ARG A 270 23.99 -3.19 -3.77
CA ARG A 270 23.77 -4.48 -4.43
C ARG A 270 24.94 -5.45 -4.20
N GLY A 271 26.17 -4.93 -4.15
CA GLY A 271 27.35 -5.70 -3.78
C GLY A 271 27.27 -6.24 -2.36
N CYS A 272 26.78 -5.43 -1.42
CA CYS A 272 26.56 -5.83 -0.02
C CYS A 272 25.51 -6.93 0.09
N TYR A 273 24.34 -6.80 -0.56
CA TYR A 273 23.35 -7.87 -0.58
C TYR A 273 23.87 -9.15 -1.21
N ARG A 274 24.65 -9.05 -2.28
CA ARG A 274 25.25 -10.23 -2.91
C ARG A 274 26.17 -10.95 -1.94
N ALA A 275 26.95 -10.21 -1.16
CA ALA A 275 27.84 -10.77 -0.14
C ALA A 275 27.06 -11.39 1.03
N MET A 276 25.99 -10.73 1.50
CA MET A 276 25.12 -11.31 2.54
C MET A 276 24.43 -12.59 2.04
N ALA A 277 23.88 -12.54 0.82
CA ALA A 277 23.16 -13.65 0.22
C ALA A 277 24.07 -14.87 -0.02
N SER A 278 25.34 -14.69 -0.38
CA SER A 278 26.27 -15.81 -0.53
C SER A 278 26.62 -16.49 0.80
N LYS A 279 26.34 -15.84 1.94
CA LYS A 279 26.70 -16.31 3.28
C LYS A 279 25.51 -16.58 4.20
N CYS A 280 24.28 -16.31 3.75
CA CYS A 280 23.03 -16.45 4.50
C CYS A 280 22.71 -17.87 5.02
N LEU A 281 23.50 -18.87 4.61
CA LEU A 281 23.35 -20.25 5.03
C LEU A 281 24.20 -20.62 6.26
N ALA A 282 25.25 -19.85 6.53
CA ALA A 282 26.08 -20.03 7.71
C ALA A 282 25.97 -18.85 8.69
N LEU A 283 25.63 -17.68 8.17
CA LEU A 283 25.53 -16.45 8.94
C LEU A 283 24.07 -15.99 9.02
N SER A 284 23.67 -15.60 10.22
CA SER A 284 22.47 -14.81 10.43
C SER A 284 22.82 -13.33 10.34
N PHE A 285 21.93 -12.53 9.76
CA PHE A 285 22.10 -11.10 9.58
C PHE A 285 20.94 -10.35 10.22
N GLN A 286 21.19 -9.17 10.77
CA GLN A 286 20.15 -8.30 11.29
C GLN A 286 20.53 -6.83 11.05
N ALA A 287 19.52 -5.98 10.87
CA ALA A 287 19.72 -4.54 10.90
C ALA A 287 20.24 -4.11 12.27
N HIS A 288 21.25 -3.23 12.28
CA HIS A 288 21.74 -2.70 13.55
C HIS A 288 20.89 -1.49 13.99
N LYS A 289 20.63 -1.38 15.30
CA LYS A 289 19.83 -0.27 15.88
C LYS A 289 20.39 1.12 15.56
N ALA A 290 21.70 1.19 15.32
CA ALA A 290 22.40 2.44 14.99
C ALA A 290 22.12 2.94 13.56
N ASN A 291 21.45 2.17 12.70
CA ASN A 291 21.07 2.64 11.36
C ASN A 291 20.16 3.90 11.39
N ALA A 292 19.45 4.15 12.50
CA ALA A 292 18.70 5.39 12.69
C ALA A 292 19.58 6.65 12.83
N GLN A 293 20.86 6.48 13.15
CA GLN A 293 21.79 7.56 13.50
C GLN A 293 23.01 7.66 12.56
N HIS A 294 23.20 6.67 11.69
CA HIS A 294 24.32 6.62 10.75
C HIS A 294 23.86 6.82 9.31
N THR A 295 24.67 7.54 8.54
CA THR A 295 24.49 7.71 7.08
C THR A 295 24.98 6.50 6.29
N GLY A 296 25.55 5.50 6.97
CA GLY A 296 26.06 4.25 6.39
C GLY A 296 25.23 3.04 6.83
N CYS A 297 25.53 1.89 6.24
CA CYS A 297 24.90 0.63 6.59
C CYS A 297 25.64 -0.05 7.75
N VAL A 298 24.96 -0.26 8.88
CA VAL A 298 25.46 -1.04 10.00
C VAL A 298 24.65 -2.34 10.11
N LEU A 299 25.35 -3.47 10.10
CA LEU A 299 24.77 -4.81 10.11
C LEU A 299 25.35 -5.61 11.28
N THR A 300 24.52 -6.45 11.89
CA THR A 300 25.02 -7.50 12.79
C THR A 300 25.02 -8.83 12.03
N ALA A 301 26.18 -9.48 11.95
CA ALA A 301 26.32 -10.85 11.48
C ALA A 301 26.58 -11.77 12.69
N MET A 302 25.93 -12.92 12.74
CA MET A 302 26.11 -13.93 13.77
C MET A 302 26.47 -15.26 13.12
N ASP A 303 27.51 -15.92 13.61
CA ASP A 303 27.93 -17.23 13.15
C ASP A 303 27.30 -18.37 13.95
N ALA A 304 27.66 -19.62 13.63
CA ALA A 304 27.16 -20.81 14.32
C ALA A 304 27.64 -20.93 15.78
N GLN A 305 28.63 -20.13 16.20
CA GLN A 305 29.13 -20.08 17.58
C GLN A 305 28.45 -18.98 18.40
N ASP A 306 27.39 -18.36 17.86
CA ASP A 306 26.68 -17.21 18.44
C ASP A 306 27.59 -15.98 18.68
N VAL A 307 28.71 -15.88 17.95
CA VAL A 307 29.58 -14.71 18.00
C VAL A 307 29.00 -13.62 17.11
N ALA A 308 28.66 -12.48 17.72
CA ALA A 308 28.10 -11.33 17.02
C ALA A 308 29.20 -10.38 16.50
N TYR A 309 29.15 -10.10 15.20
CA TYR A 309 30.01 -9.18 14.48
C TYR A 309 29.20 -7.97 14.02
N THR A 310 29.67 -6.77 14.34
CA THR A 310 29.08 -5.52 13.85
C THR A 310 29.87 -5.06 12.63
N ILE A 311 29.27 -5.16 11.45
CA ILE A 311 29.87 -4.76 10.18
C ILE A 311 29.37 -3.36 9.85
N VAL A 312 30.29 -2.41 9.70
CA VAL A 312 29.99 -1.02 9.33
C VAL A 312 30.44 -0.81 7.88
N ALA A 313 29.46 -0.82 6.98
CA ALA A 313 29.63 -0.42 5.58
C ALA A 313 29.23 1.05 5.44
N ASP A 314 30.15 1.96 5.75
CA ASP A 314 29.91 3.40 5.58
C ASP A 314 30.25 3.84 4.15
N TYR A 315 29.22 4.20 3.39
CA TYR A 315 29.36 4.70 2.02
C TYR A 315 29.85 6.18 1.96
N HIS A 316 29.88 6.87 3.10
CA HIS A 316 30.20 8.30 3.23
C HIS A 316 31.48 8.63 4.01
N LEU A 317 32.19 7.63 4.57
CA LEU A 317 33.49 7.81 5.21
C LEU A 317 34.54 8.30 4.18
N LYS A 318 34.52 9.61 3.88
CA LYS A 318 35.61 10.33 3.20
C LYS A 318 36.77 10.44 4.17
N ILE A 319 37.54 9.36 4.31
CA ILE A 319 38.89 9.50 4.82
C ILE A 319 39.65 10.24 3.73
N VAL A 320 40.35 11.30 4.14
CA VAL A 320 40.98 12.38 3.34
C VAL A 320 41.87 11.90 2.15
N GLU A 321 42.04 10.59 1.96
CA GLU A 321 42.70 9.98 0.81
C GLU A 321 41.89 8.76 0.29
N LYS A 322 41.23 8.95 -0.85
CA LYS A 322 40.94 7.99 -1.94
C LYS A 322 40.70 6.48 -1.70
N GLU A 323 40.24 6.00 -0.55
CA GLU A 323 39.83 4.58 -0.44
C GLU A 323 38.52 4.39 0.34
N ARG A 324 37.59 3.65 -0.28
CA ARG A 324 36.40 3.07 0.35
C ARG A 324 36.88 2.02 1.35
N LYS A 325 36.50 2.13 2.63
CA LYS A 325 36.95 1.20 3.67
C LYS A 325 35.74 0.61 4.38
N VAL A 326 35.52 -0.69 4.21
CA VAL A 326 34.58 -1.45 5.04
C VAL A 326 35.33 -1.83 6.32
N CYS A 327 34.75 -1.50 7.46
CA CYS A 327 35.30 -1.83 8.76
C CYS A 327 34.33 -2.79 9.47
N TYR A 328 34.84 -3.67 10.32
CA TYR A 328 33.99 -4.43 11.23
C TYR A 328 34.55 -4.37 12.65
N CYS A 329 33.66 -4.42 13.62
CA CYS A 329 33.97 -4.52 15.04
C CYS A 329 33.35 -5.82 15.55
N ALA A 330 34.13 -6.66 16.23
CA ALA A 330 33.57 -7.77 16.97
C ALA A 330 32.97 -7.21 18.29
N ALA A 331 31.65 -7.36 18.49
CA ALA A 331 30.80 -6.88 19.60
C ALA A 331 30.34 -5.39 19.61
N GLU A 332 29.41 -5.05 20.53
CA GLU A 332 28.84 -3.70 20.80
C GLU A 332 29.89 -2.71 21.37
N ASP A 333 31.01 -2.55 20.67
CA ASP A 333 31.99 -1.51 20.97
C ASP A 333 31.54 -0.18 20.34
N ASP A 334 31.99 0.93 20.93
CA ASP A 334 31.72 2.31 20.50
C ASP A 334 31.96 2.49 18.98
N LEU A 335 30.86 2.61 18.20
CA LEU A 335 30.87 2.78 16.75
C LEU A 335 31.66 4.01 16.27
N SER A 336 32.01 4.93 17.18
CA SER A 336 32.86 6.09 16.87
C SER A 336 34.35 5.74 16.71
N LYS A 337 34.78 4.53 17.10
CA LYS A 337 36.18 4.08 17.06
C LYS A 337 36.29 2.68 16.44
N PRO A 338 36.43 2.55 15.11
CA PRO A 338 36.75 1.25 14.51
C PRO A 338 38.05 0.72 15.13
N LYS A 339 38.07 -0.56 15.54
CA LYS A 339 39.28 -1.17 16.14
C LYS A 339 40.45 -1.05 15.15
N PRO A 340 41.63 -0.57 15.59
CA PRO A 340 42.81 -0.44 14.74
C PRO A 340 43.40 -1.79 14.28
N GLU A 341 42.94 -2.91 14.85
CA GLU A 341 43.48 -4.26 14.57
C GLU A 341 42.95 -4.90 13.28
N THR A 342 41.82 -4.43 12.73
CA THR A 342 41.31 -4.93 11.45
C THR A 342 41.72 -3.97 10.35
N ALA A 343 42.68 -4.37 9.53
CA ALA A 343 42.98 -3.67 8.28
C ALA A 343 41.67 -3.44 7.50
N PRO A 344 41.47 -2.29 6.86
CA PRO A 344 40.24 -2.03 6.13
C PRO A 344 40.03 -3.11 5.08
N HIS A 345 38.91 -3.82 5.19
CA HIS A 345 38.52 -4.79 4.18
C HIS A 345 38.03 -4.00 2.97
N GLY A 346 38.60 -4.31 1.80
CA GLY A 346 38.22 -3.63 0.56
C GLY A 346 36.75 -3.84 0.15
N THR A 347 36.08 -4.87 0.69
CA THR A 347 34.66 -5.18 0.42
C THR A 347 33.99 -5.91 1.58
N VAL A 348 32.65 -5.82 1.68
CA VAL A 348 31.84 -6.64 2.62
C VAL A 348 32.05 -8.13 2.41
N LEU A 349 32.19 -8.58 1.15
CA LEU A 349 32.44 -9.99 0.86
C LEU A 349 33.75 -10.49 1.48
N ALA A 350 34.81 -9.68 1.46
CA ALA A 350 36.08 -10.05 2.09
C ALA A 350 35.94 -10.23 3.60
N VAL A 351 35.21 -9.32 4.29
CA VAL A 351 34.90 -9.46 5.71
C VAL A 351 34.17 -10.77 5.98
N LEU A 352 33.14 -11.08 5.19
CA LEU A 352 32.33 -12.28 5.40
C LEU A 352 33.07 -13.58 5.03
N GLU A 353 34.06 -13.52 4.11
CA GLU A 353 34.92 -14.67 3.81
C GLU A 353 35.87 -14.99 4.97
N ASP A 354 36.38 -13.96 5.66
CA ASP A 354 37.21 -14.13 6.86
C ASP A 354 36.40 -14.73 8.01
N ILE A 355 35.14 -14.29 8.20
CA ILE A 355 34.25 -14.82 9.24
C ILE A 355 33.79 -16.25 8.91
N ALA A 356 33.41 -16.51 7.65
CA ALA A 356 32.82 -17.78 7.21
C ALA A 356 33.37 -18.23 5.84
N PRO A 357 34.56 -18.86 5.81
CA PRO A 357 35.22 -19.22 4.55
C PRO A 357 34.56 -20.41 3.84
N GLY A 358 34.65 -20.45 2.50
CA GLY A 358 34.43 -21.67 1.71
C GLY A 358 32.98 -22.06 1.42
N LEU A 359 32.01 -21.18 1.67
CA LEU A 359 30.58 -21.45 1.40
C LEU A 359 30.21 -21.31 -0.08
N PRO A 360 29.43 -22.25 -0.65
CA PRO A 360 29.11 -22.26 -2.07
C PRO A 360 28.14 -21.13 -2.45
N THR A 361 28.51 -20.36 -3.47
CA THR A 361 27.68 -19.34 -4.14
C THR A 361 26.65 -19.94 -5.12
N LYS A 362 26.60 -21.26 -5.27
CA LYS A 362 25.92 -21.95 -6.37
C LYS A 362 24.47 -22.38 -6.08
N TRP A 363 23.88 -21.95 -4.96
CA TRP A 363 22.52 -22.34 -4.61
C TRP A 363 21.49 -21.33 -5.11
N GLN A 364 20.29 -21.82 -5.42
CA GLN A 364 19.17 -20.97 -5.82
C GLN A 364 18.70 -20.07 -4.66
N VAL A 365 18.84 -20.53 -3.41
CA VAL A 365 18.48 -19.78 -2.20
C VAL A 365 19.19 -18.41 -2.12
N PRO A 366 20.53 -18.30 -2.20
CA PRO A 366 21.23 -17.01 -2.33
C PRO A 366 20.68 -16.08 -3.41
N VAL A 367 20.30 -16.60 -4.58
CA VAL A 367 19.74 -15.79 -5.67
C VAL A 367 18.39 -15.18 -5.26
N LEU A 368 17.52 -15.99 -4.65
CA LEU A 368 16.21 -15.55 -4.18
C LEU A 368 16.32 -14.56 -3.01
N VAL A 369 17.26 -14.80 -2.09
CA VAL A 369 17.58 -13.87 -0.99
C VAL A 369 18.03 -12.51 -1.55
N LEU A 370 18.98 -12.50 -2.49
CA LEU A 370 19.46 -11.27 -3.12
C LEU A 370 18.31 -10.49 -3.78
N GLN A 371 17.46 -11.18 -4.53
CA GLN A 371 16.29 -10.57 -5.17
C GLN A 371 15.35 -9.95 -4.14
N LEU A 372 15.05 -10.67 -3.07
CA LEU A 372 14.09 -10.22 -2.06
C LEU A 372 14.65 -9.03 -1.24
N LEU A 373 15.92 -9.08 -0.84
CA LEU A 373 16.59 -7.96 -0.15
C LEU A 373 16.62 -6.69 -1.02
N THR A 374 16.89 -6.83 -2.33
CA THR A 374 16.90 -5.71 -3.28
C THR A 374 15.51 -5.06 -3.44
N ILE A 375 14.44 -5.81 -3.19
CA ILE A 375 13.06 -5.31 -3.28
C ILE A 375 12.62 -4.68 -1.94
N ILE A 376 12.93 -5.33 -0.81
CA ILE A 376 12.31 -5.03 0.47
C ILE A 376 13.17 -4.16 1.38
N CYS A 377 14.48 -4.41 1.44
CA CYS A 377 15.32 -3.92 2.54
C CYS A 377 16.40 -2.92 2.09
N PRO A 378 16.10 -1.90 1.25
CA PRO A 378 17.11 -0.97 0.73
C PRO A 378 17.92 -0.36 1.89
N LEU A 379 19.25 -0.46 1.82
CA LEU A 379 20.18 0.01 2.85
C LEU A 379 20.41 1.51 2.76
N ASN A 380 20.24 2.10 1.57
CA ASN A 380 20.24 3.55 1.42
C ASN A 380 18.89 4.13 1.86
N THR A 381 18.77 4.38 3.15
CA THR A 381 17.79 5.31 3.69
C THR A 381 18.33 6.73 3.57
N VAL A 382 18.47 7.24 2.34
CA VAL A 382 18.58 8.70 2.19
C VAL A 382 17.21 9.25 2.56
N SER A 383 17.06 9.71 3.80
CA SER A 383 15.97 10.63 4.10
C SER A 383 16.13 11.84 3.18
N PRO A 384 15.11 12.24 2.42
CA PRO A 384 15.08 13.60 1.90
C PRO A 384 15.14 14.62 3.03
#